data_AF-A0A2G8L8K1-F1
#
_entry.id   AF-A0A2G8L8K1-F1
#
_cell.length_a   1.000
_cell.length_b   1.000
_cell.length_c   1.000
_cell.angle_alpha   90.00
_cell.angle_beta   90.00
_cell.angle_gamma   90.00
#
_symmetry.space_group_name_H-M   'P 1'
#
loop_
_entity.id
_entity.type
_entity.pdbx_description
1 polymer ?
#
loop_
_entity_poly.entity_id
_entity_poly.type
_entity_poly.pdbx_seq_one_letter_code
_entity_poly.pdbx_strand_id
1 'polypeptide(L)'
;MDYKPSIPLTRQSLANRSPVGHLFKFIITYKKAFWRENGFSGEIVGNGGAPVIPGCDTGPIQLIYDSVTGYGNPALVGFYANAWQWRLVDLEVRKASVLKHLTEFLGEEAANPIHFIDKDWTIEPFNGGCPVNTATTSALSFFFDGIRTPHDRVHWAGTESATQWNGYLSGAVQSGMRAADEVLTRLTPEIKLDGLLQELDNKFPEPSSSSVRGAVVMVAGSAMLAGLCMFMYWYLA
;
A
#
# COMPACT_ATOMS: atom_id res chain seq x y z
N MET A 1 -12.14 -9.18 17.42
CA MET A 1 -11.84 -9.14 18.87
C MET A 1 -13.14 -8.87 19.61
N ASP A 2 -13.31 -9.44 20.80
CA ASP A 2 -14.39 -9.12 21.73
C ASP A 2 -13.96 -7.97 22.65
N TYR A 3 -14.88 -7.11 23.08
CA TYR A 3 -14.60 -5.90 23.87
C TYR A 3 -15.61 -5.77 25.02
N LYS A 4 -15.11 -5.67 26.26
CA LYS A 4 -15.93 -5.58 27.48
C LYS A 4 -15.39 -4.45 28.37
N PRO A 5 -16.14 -3.34 28.57
CA PRO A 5 -17.40 -3.00 27.91
C PRO A 5 -17.23 -2.74 26.41
N SER A 6 -18.32 -2.91 25.65
CA SER A 6 -18.34 -2.73 24.19
C SER A 6 -17.83 -1.35 23.77
N ILE A 7 -16.99 -1.31 22.73
CA ILE A 7 -16.53 -0.07 22.08
C ILE A 7 -17.70 0.73 21.47
N PRO A 8 -17.58 2.07 21.28
CA PRO A 8 -18.67 2.90 20.78
C PRO A 8 -19.16 2.49 19.38
N LEU A 9 -20.44 2.75 19.09
CA LEU A 9 -21.06 2.41 17.79
C LEU A 9 -20.37 3.09 16.60
N THR A 10 -19.72 4.25 16.78
CA THR A 10 -18.89 4.90 15.76
C THR A 10 -17.68 4.05 15.39
N ARG A 11 -16.87 3.64 16.38
CA ARG A 11 -15.70 2.76 16.19
C ARG A 11 -16.08 1.44 15.52
N GLN A 12 -17.16 0.78 16.00
CA GLN A 12 -17.68 -0.44 15.39
C GLN A 12 -18.14 -0.22 13.94
N SER A 13 -18.91 0.85 13.71
CA SER A 13 -19.51 1.14 12.41
C SER A 13 -18.52 1.59 11.35
N LEU A 14 -17.42 2.21 11.75
CA LEU A 14 -16.30 2.56 10.88
C LEU A 14 -15.50 1.30 10.50
N ALA A 15 -15.11 0.47 11.48
CA ALA A 15 -14.35 -0.75 11.23
C ALA A 15 -15.09 -1.69 10.26
N ASN A 16 -16.40 -1.92 10.50
CA ASN A 16 -17.24 -2.78 9.64
C ASN A 16 -17.59 -2.17 8.27
N ARG A 17 -17.16 -0.92 7.97
CA ARG A 17 -17.45 -0.20 6.73
C ARG A 17 -16.21 0.49 6.12
N SER A 18 -15.03 -0.01 6.49
CA SER A 18 -13.74 0.38 5.91
C SER A 18 -13.09 -0.85 5.27
N PRO A 19 -13.60 -1.37 4.13
CA PRO A 19 -13.00 -2.49 3.43
C PRO A 19 -11.54 -2.21 3.08
N VAL A 20 -10.73 -3.27 3.05
CA VAL A 20 -9.34 -3.24 2.61
C VAL A 20 -9.25 -3.39 1.09
N GLY A 21 -8.25 -2.76 0.48
CA GLY A 21 -7.95 -2.94 -0.93
C GLY A 21 -7.53 -4.38 -1.28
N HIS A 22 -7.54 -4.69 -2.57
CA HIS A 22 -7.02 -5.95 -3.11
C HIS A 22 -5.76 -5.69 -3.94
N LEU A 23 -4.67 -6.38 -3.60
CA LEU A 23 -3.38 -6.22 -4.25
C LEU A 23 -2.69 -7.58 -4.41
N PHE A 24 -2.17 -7.83 -5.61
CA PHE A 24 -1.09 -8.78 -5.82
C PHE A 24 0.18 -7.99 -6.13
N LYS A 25 1.31 -8.35 -5.50
CA LYS A 25 2.64 -7.79 -5.78
C LYS A 25 3.53 -8.90 -6.33
N PHE A 26 4.25 -8.67 -7.42
CA PHE A 26 5.24 -9.59 -7.97
C PHE A 26 6.66 -9.00 -7.91
N ILE A 27 7.66 -9.89 -7.89
CA ILE A 27 9.08 -9.57 -8.04
C ILE A 27 9.66 -10.52 -9.09
N ILE A 28 10.38 -9.96 -10.06
CA ILE A 28 11.06 -10.71 -11.11
C ILE A 28 12.55 -10.37 -11.06
N THR A 29 13.43 -11.38 -11.00
CA THR A 29 14.88 -11.17 -10.98
C THR A 29 15.53 -11.65 -12.27
N TYR A 30 16.49 -10.89 -12.80
CA TYR A 30 17.17 -11.16 -14.07
C TYR A 30 18.69 -11.26 -13.90
N LYS A 31 19.39 -11.77 -14.92
CA LYS A 31 20.85 -11.92 -14.90
C LYS A 31 21.60 -10.57 -14.98
N LYS A 32 21.00 -9.58 -15.63
CA LYS A 32 21.49 -8.21 -15.78
C LYS A 32 20.30 -7.24 -15.78
N ALA A 33 20.53 -5.96 -15.48
CA ALA A 33 19.48 -4.93 -15.48
C ALA A 33 19.25 -4.41 -16.91
N PHE A 34 18.85 -5.31 -17.82
CA PHE A 34 18.83 -5.06 -19.27
C PHE A 34 17.99 -3.85 -19.70
N TRP A 35 16.93 -3.52 -18.94
CA TRP A 35 16.14 -2.32 -19.14
C TRP A 35 17.00 -1.05 -19.01
N ARG A 36 17.90 -0.97 -18.03
CA ARG A 36 18.85 0.15 -17.86
C ARG A 36 19.88 0.21 -18.98
N GLU A 37 20.38 -0.94 -19.43
CA GLU A 37 21.30 -1.03 -20.58
C GLU A 37 20.65 -0.51 -21.87
N ASN A 38 19.34 -0.74 -22.03
CA ASN A 38 18.52 -0.23 -23.13
C ASN A 38 18.02 1.22 -22.90
N GLY A 39 18.46 1.90 -21.82
CA GLY A 39 18.14 3.29 -21.54
C GLY A 39 16.81 3.55 -20.80
N PHE A 40 16.10 2.50 -20.35
CA PHE A 40 14.85 2.61 -19.60
C PHE A 40 15.09 2.71 -18.08
N SER A 41 14.22 3.45 -17.39
CA SER A 41 14.23 3.56 -15.92
C SER A 41 13.83 2.28 -15.20
N GLY A 42 13.16 1.34 -15.88
CA GLY A 42 12.48 0.19 -15.28
C GLY A 42 11.09 0.51 -14.71
N GLU A 43 10.62 1.76 -14.86
CA GLU A 43 9.25 2.15 -14.52
C GLU A 43 8.31 1.90 -15.71
N ILE A 44 7.17 1.25 -15.45
CA ILE A 44 6.09 1.03 -16.42
C ILE A 44 4.76 1.35 -15.75
N VAL A 45 3.91 2.13 -16.43
CA VAL A 45 2.55 2.45 -16.00
C VAL A 45 1.57 1.93 -17.05
N GLY A 46 0.55 1.20 -16.61
CA GLY A 46 -0.49 0.62 -17.45
C GLY A 46 -1.84 0.51 -16.73
N ASN A 47 -2.87 0.14 -17.47
CA ASN A 47 -4.22 -0.13 -16.94
C ASN A 47 -4.59 -1.62 -16.99
N GLY A 48 -3.58 -2.49 -17.11
CA GLY A 48 -3.73 -3.91 -17.41
C GLY A 48 -3.71 -4.24 -18.91
N GLY A 49 -4.07 -3.32 -19.81
CA GLY A 49 -4.12 -3.60 -21.24
C GLY A 49 -5.16 -4.68 -21.60
N ALA A 50 -4.99 -5.33 -22.76
CA ALA A 50 -5.94 -6.31 -23.26
C ALA A 50 -5.94 -7.63 -22.44
N PRO A 51 -7.08 -8.34 -22.33
CA PRO A 51 -7.14 -9.70 -21.80
C PRO A 51 -6.07 -10.64 -22.38
N VAL A 52 -5.28 -11.27 -21.52
CA VAL A 52 -4.25 -12.25 -21.94
C VAL A 52 -4.65 -13.71 -21.73
N ILE A 53 -5.66 -13.97 -20.89
CA ILE A 53 -6.23 -15.30 -20.59
C ILE A 53 -7.76 -15.20 -20.37
N PRO A 54 -8.53 -16.28 -20.58
CA PRO A 54 -9.95 -16.32 -20.23
C PRO A 54 -10.19 -16.07 -18.73
N GLY A 55 -11.29 -15.40 -18.38
CA GLY A 55 -11.65 -15.08 -17.00
C GLY A 55 -10.95 -13.86 -16.40
N CYS A 56 -10.12 -13.15 -17.18
CA CYS A 56 -9.53 -11.86 -16.83
C CYS A 56 -9.97 -10.81 -17.86
N ASP A 57 -10.53 -9.69 -17.41
CA ASP A 57 -11.04 -8.62 -18.29
C ASP A 57 -9.92 -7.65 -18.74
N THR A 58 -8.70 -7.88 -18.25
CA THR A 58 -7.49 -7.08 -18.51
C THR A 58 -6.25 -7.97 -18.39
N GLY A 59 -5.15 -7.58 -19.03
CA GLY A 59 -3.83 -8.16 -18.79
C GLY A 59 -3.25 -7.72 -17.42
N PRO A 60 -2.10 -8.27 -17.00
CA PRO A 60 -1.70 -8.18 -15.60
C PRO A 60 -1.01 -6.88 -15.17
N ILE A 61 -0.41 -6.09 -16.04
CA ILE A 61 0.51 -5.01 -15.60
C ILE A 61 -0.26 -3.71 -15.37
N GLN A 62 -0.32 -3.26 -14.11
CA GLN A 62 -0.72 -1.89 -13.76
C GLN A 62 0.48 -0.98 -13.54
N LEU A 63 1.49 -1.47 -12.83
CA LEU A 63 2.60 -0.66 -12.36
C LEU A 63 3.82 -1.55 -12.11
N ILE A 64 4.97 -1.17 -12.65
CA ILE A 64 6.28 -1.80 -12.38
C ILE A 64 7.28 -0.69 -12.06
N TYR A 65 8.21 -0.99 -11.17
CA TYR A 65 9.37 -0.18 -10.85
C TYR A 65 10.64 -1.01 -10.88
N ASP A 66 11.77 -0.33 -11.12
CA ASP A 66 13.09 -0.88 -10.85
C ASP A 66 13.25 -1.18 -9.35
N SER A 67 13.79 -2.36 -9.06
CA SER A 67 14.08 -2.85 -7.71
C SER A 67 15.48 -3.44 -7.62
N VAL A 68 16.44 -2.97 -8.44
CA VAL A 68 17.84 -3.38 -8.35
C VAL A 68 18.36 -3.05 -6.96
N THR A 69 18.85 -4.06 -6.24
CA THR A 69 19.26 -3.87 -4.84
C THR A 69 20.52 -3.01 -4.73
N GLY A 70 20.81 -2.49 -3.53
CA GLY A 70 22.09 -1.81 -3.25
C GLY A 70 23.34 -2.68 -3.46
N TYR A 71 23.18 -4.00 -3.64
CA TYR A 71 24.23 -4.95 -4.00
C TYR A 71 24.30 -5.25 -5.51
N GLY A 72 23.46 -4.60 -6.34
CA GLY A 72 23.42 -4.75 -7.79
C GLY A 72 22.58 -5.92 -8.30
N ASN A 73 21.83 -6.63 -7.45
CA ASN A 73 21.00 -7.76 -7.87
C ASN A 73 19.86 -7.27 -8.79
N PRO A 74 19.78 -7.68 -10.08
CA PRO A 74 18.81 -7.10 -11.00
C PRO A 74 17.40 -7.60 -10.73
N ALA A 75 16.48 -6.69 -10.39
CA ALA A 75 15.09 -7.01 -10.16
C ALA A 75 14.13 -5.90 -10.62
N LEU A 76 12.93 -6.32 -11.02
CA LEU A 76 11.75 -5.48 -11.21
C LEU A 76 10.71 -5.87 -10.15
N VAL A 77 10.01 -4.88 -9.59
CA VAL A 77 8.88 -5.08 -8.67
C VAL A 77 7.62 -4.53 -9.31
N GLY A 78 6.51 -5.27 -9.26
CA GLY A 78 5.28 -4.87 -9.94
C GLY A 78 4.00 -5.24 -9.22
N PHE A 79 2.89 -4.73 -9.73
CA PHE A 79 1.57 -4.84 -9.15
C PHE A 79 0.53 -5.19 -10.22
N TYR A 80 -0.41 -6.07 -9.87
CA TYR A 80 -1.40 -6.56 -10.82
C TYR A 80 -2.57 -5.58 -11.02
N ALA A 81 -2.86 -5.27 -12.29
CA ALA A 81 -4.11 -4.65 -12.68
C ALA A 81 -5.29 -5.58 -12.32
N ASN A 82 -6.34 -5.00 -11.73
CA ASN A 82 -7.55 -5.70 -11.32
C ASN A 82 -7.26 -6.98 -10.49
N ALA A 83 -6.32 -6.89 -9.55
CA ALA A 83 -5.76 -7.98 -8.73
C ALA A 83 -6.73 -9.09 -8.27
N TRP A 84 -8.01 -8.75 -8.02
CA TRP A 84 -9.06 -9.72 -7.69
C TRP A 84 -9.27 -10.83 -8.73
N GLN A 85 -9.21 -10.52 -10.04
CA GLN A 85 -9.41 -11.53 -11.11
C GLN A 85 -8.30 -12.58 -11.11
N TRP A 86 -7.08 -12.17 -10.77
CA TRP A 86 -5.89 -13.02 -10.74
C TRP A 86 -5.88 -14.03 -9.58
N ARG A 87 -6.73 -13.81 -8.57
CA ARG A 87 -6.76 -14.62 -7.34
C ARG A 87 -7.02 -16.11 -7.55
N LEU A 88 -7.80 -16.45 -8.59
CA LEU A 88 -8.16 -17.84 -8.94
C LEU A 88 -7.33 -18.40 -10.10
N VAL A 89 -6.30 -17.69 -10.56
CA VAL A 89 -5.41 -18.10 -11.65
C VAL A 89 -4.14 -18.72 -11.05
N ASP A 90 -3.73 -19.90 -11.51
CA ASP A 90 -2.53 -20.59 -11.00
C ASP A 90 -1.23 -19.78 -11.19
N LEU A 91 -0.29 -19.89 -10.25
CA LEU A 91 0.95 -19.10 -10.21
C LEU A 91 1.73 -19.14 -11.54
N GLU A 92 1.89 -20.32 -12.15
CA GLU A 92 2.62 -20.43 -13.42
C GLU A 92 1.87 -19.76 -14.59
N VAL A 93 0.54 -19.73 -14.56
CA VAL A 93 -0.28 -18.99 -15.54
C VAL A 93 -0.20 -17.48 -15.29
N ARG A 94 -0.20 -17.04 -14.02
CA ARG A 94 0.03 -15.62 -13.66
C ARG A 94 1.41 -15.13 -14.08
N LYS A 95 2.44 -15.94 -13.83
CA LYS A 95 3.84 -15.72 -14.22
C LYS A 95 3.99 -15.64 -15.74
N ALA A 96 3.47 -16.61 -16.49
CA ALA A 96 3.50 -16.58 -17.95
C ALA A 96 2.76 -15.36 -18.52
N SER A 97 1.62 -14.99 -17.91
CA SER A 97 0.85 -13.79 -18.26
C SER A 97 1.64 -12.50 -18.03
N VAL A 98 2.32 -12.37 -16.88
CA VAL A 98 3.15 -11.19 -16.57
C VAL A 98 4.35 -11.12 -17.51
N LEU A 99 5.08 -12.21 -17.72
CA LEU A 99 6.26 -12.23 -18.58
C LEU A 99 5.91 -11.90 -20.04
N LYS A 100 4.82 -12.47 -20.58
CA LYS A 100 4.31 -12.13 -21.91
C LYS A 100 3.94 -10.65 -22.03
N HIS A 101 3.21 -10.11 -21.07
CA HIS A 101 2.83 -8.69 -21.13
C HIS A 101 4.06 -7.77 -20.90
N LEU A 102 5.10 -8.25 -20.23
CA LEU A 102 6.33 -7.48 -20.01
C LEU A 102 7.24 -7.41 -21.25
N THR A 103 7.23 -8.41 -22.13
CA THR A 103 7.97 -8.30 -23.42
C THR A 103 7.35 -7.25 -24.34
N GLU A 104 6.06 -6.95 -24.22
CA GLU A 104 5.40 -5.85 -24.94
C GLU A 104 5.96 -4.46 -24.55
N PHE A 105 6.53 -4.31 -23.35
CA PHE A 105 7.18 -3.07 -22.89
C PHE A 105 8.71 -3.09 -23.03
N LEU A 106 9.37 -4.20 -22.72
CA LEU A 106 10.84 -4.27 -22.58
C LEU A 106 11.54 -5.21 -23.58
N GLY A 107 10.79 -5.83 -24.49
CA GLY A 107 11.30 -6.80 -25.48
C GLY A 107 11.56 -8.20 -24.92
N GLU A 108 11.95 -9.12 -25.81
CA GLU A 108 12.09 -10.57 -25.56
C GLU A 108 13.02 -10.95 -24.39
N GLU A 109 13.97 -10.11 -23.99
CA GLU A 109 14.81 -10.40 -22.82
C GLU A 109 13.97 -10.49 -21.52
N ALA A 110 12.83 -9.80 -21.45
CA ALA A 110 11.89 -9.91 -20.33
C ALA A 110 11.29 -11.32 -20.15
N ALA A 111 11.23 -12.15 -21.19
CA ALA A 111 10.72 -13.52 -21.10
C ALA A 111 11.64 -14.48 -20.32
N ASN A 112 12.88 -14.05 -19.98
CA ASN A 112 13.94 -14.92 -19.49
C ASN A 112 14.40 -14.58 -18.05
N PRO A 113 13.53 -14.65 -17.03
CA PRO A 113 13.90 -14.37 -15.65
C PRO A 113 14.68 -15.53 -15.01
N ILE A 114 15.51 -15.20 -14.02
CA ILE A 114 16.13 -16.19 -13.11
C ILE A 114 15.09 -16.72 -12.11
N HIS A 115 14.21 -15.84 -11.62
CA HIS A 115 13.21 -16.16 -10.62
C HIS A 115 12.00 -15.22 -10.74
N PHE A 116 10.82 -15.75 -10.42
CA PHE A 116 9.56 -15.02 -10.33
C PHE A 116 8.84 -15.45 -9.06
N ILE A 117 8.34 -14.50 -8.30
CA ILE A 117 7.45 -14.75 -7.16
C ILE A 117 6.38 -13.66 -7.11
N ASP A 118 5.16 -14.04 -6.74
CA ASP A 118 4.12 -13.09 -6.38
C ASP A 118 3.57 -13.34 -4.96
N LYS A 119 2.86 -12.34 -4.45
CA LYS A 119 2.19 -12.36 -3.16
C LYS A 119 0.77 -11.85 -3.34
N ASP A 120 -0.19 -12.75 -3.15
CA ASP A 120 -1.57 -12.41 -2.83
C ASP A 120 -1.62 -11.79 -1.43
N TRP A 121 -2.13 -10.57 -1.31
CA TRP A 121 -2.41 -9.94 -0.01
C TRP A 121 -3.87 -10.11 0.43
N THR A 122 -4.78 -10.48 -0.48
CA THR A 122 -6.23 -10.65 -0.23
C THR A 122 -6.57 -11.87 0.64
N ILE A 123 -5.58 -12.74 0.88
CA ILE A 123 -5.68 -13.93 1.73
C ILE A 123 -4.86 -13.83 3.03
N GLU A 124 -4.19 -12.71 3.29
CA GLU A 124 -3.39 -12.57 4.52
C GLU A 124 -4.28 -12.51 5.76
N PRO A 125 -4.20 -13.50 6.68
CA PRO A 125 -5.21 -13.69 7.72
C PRO A 125 -5.23 -12.57 8.79
N PHE A 126 -4.18 -11.76 8.86
CA PHE A 126 -4.05 -10.65 9.82
C PHE A 126 -4.22 -9.26 9.18
N ASN A 127 -4.19 -9.16 7.84
CA ASN A 127 -4.35 -7.91 7.10
C ASN A 127 -5.68 -7.85 6.33
N GLY A 128 -6.14 -8.98 5.80
CA GLY A 128 -7.30 -9.11 4.90
C GLY A 128 -7.10 -8.59 3.48
N GLY A 129 -6.05 -7.79 3.23
CA GLY A 129 -5.79 -7.16 1.94
C GLY A 129 -4.63 -6.16 1.97
N CYS A 130 -4.47 -5.41 0.87
CA CYS A 130 -3.51 -4.31 0.70
C CYS A 130 -3.95 -3.42 -0.48
N PRO A 131 -3.46 -2.17 -0.60
CA PRO A 131 -2.47 -1.54 0.28
C PRO A 131 -3.06 -0.94 1.56
N VAL A 132 -4.33 -0.52 1.56
CA VAL A 132 -4.94 0.29 2.63
C VAL A 132 -6.41 -0.06 2.84
N ASN A 133 -6.98 0.31 3.99
CA ASN A 133 -8.43 0.32 4.19
C ASN A 133 -9.03 1.67 3.76
N THR A 134 -10.12 1.64 3.00
CA THR A 134 -10.86 2.83 2.56
C THR A 134 -12.22 2.90 3.22
N ALA A 135 -12.48 3.94 4.00
CA ALA A 135 -13.80 4.18 4.56
C ALA A 135 -14.82 4.44 3.44
N THR A 136 -15.89 3.64 3.39
CA THR A 136 -17.02 3.89 2.47
C THR A 136 -17.62 5.28 2.72
N THR A 137 -18.22 5.89 1.69
CA THR A 137 -18.69 7.29 1.72
C THR A 137 -19.57 7.63 2.93
N SER A 138 -20.47 6.73 3.34
CA SER A 138 -21.31 6.94 4.52
C SER A 138 -20.55 6.75 5.83
N ALA A 139 -19.54 5.87 5.89
CA ALA A 139 -18.69 5.70 7.06
C ALA A 139 -17.76 6.89 7.29
N LEU A 140 -17.25 7.48 6.20
CA LEU A 140 -16.47 8.72 6.24
C LEU A 140 -17.29 9.89 6.79
N SER A 141 -18.57 10.01 6.42
CA SER A 141 -19.45 11.10 6.88
C SER A 141 -20.01 10.93 8.30
N PHE A 142 -20.29 9.69 8.75
CA PHE A 142 -21.04 9.45 10.00
C PHE A 142 -20.26 8.76 11.12
N PHE A 143 -19.12 8.13 10.83
CA PHE A 143 -18.41 7.28 11.81
C PHE A 143 -16.91 7.57 11.93
N PHE A 144 -16.36 8.48 11.13
CA PHE A 144 -14.91 8.71 11.03
C PHE A 144 -14.27 9.29 12.29
N ASP A 145 -15.02 10.00 13.15
CA ASP A 145 -14.53 10.41 14.49
C ASP A 145 -14.00 9.20 15.28
N GLY A 146 -14.69 8.06 15.15
CA GLY A 146 -14.31 6.77 15.72
C GLY A 146 -13.03 6.15 15.14
N ILE A 147 -12.27 6.85 14.29
CA ILE A 147 -10.96 6.39 13.81
C ILE A 147 -9.83 6.63 14.83
N ARG A 148 -10.02 7.61 15.74
CA ARG A 148 -9.04 7.99 16.78
C ARG A 148 -9.61 8.02 18.20
N THR A 149 -10.90 8.28 18.41
CA THR A 149 -11.50 8.41 19.77
C THR A 149 -11.17 7.21 20.68
N PRO A 150 -10.40 7.41 21.78
CA PRO A 150 -10.07 6.33 22.71
C PRO A 150 -11.31 5.75 23.44
N HIS A 151 -11.19 4.52 23.94
CA HIS A 151 -12.24 3.83 24.70
C HIS A 151 -11.68 3.28 26.02
N ASP A 152 -12.10 3.87 27.15
CA ASP A 152 -11.38 3.79 28.43
C ASP A 152 -9.86 3.95 28.24
N ARG A 153 -9.07 2.87 28.35
CA ARG A 153 -7.60 2.84 28.23
C ARG A 153 -7.11 2.29 26.89
N VAL A 154 -8.01 2.07 25.93
CA VAL A 154 -7.69 1.63 24.57
C VAL A 154 -7.54 2.84 23.65
N HIS A 155 -6.32 3.05 23.15
CA HIS A 155 -5.97 4.10 22.19
C HIS A 155 -5.71 3.49 20.81
N TRP A 156 -5.94 4.25 19.74
CA TRP A 156 -5.94 3.70 18.38
C TRP A 156 -4.75 4.21 17.53
N ALA A 157 -3.86 3.28 17.21
CA ALA A 157 -2.80 3.42 16.20
C ALA A 157 -3.18 2.66 14.91
N GLY A 158 -2.23 2.50 13.98
CA GLY A 158 -2.45 1.97 12.64
C GLY A 158 -2.53 3.10 11.62
N THR A 159 -2.01 2.91 10.40
CA THR A 159 -1.81 4.02 9.46
C THR A 159 -3.12 4.69 9.02
N GLU A 160 -4.23 3.97 9.10
CA GLU A 160 -5.60 4.42 8.84
C GLU A 160 -5.99 5.56 9.79
N SER A 161 -5.40 5.62 10.98
CA SER A 161 -5.65 6.66 11.99
C SER A 161 -4.70 7.86 11.92
N ALA A 162 -3.78 7.88 10.95
CA ALA A 162 -2.83 8.98 10.74
C ALA A 162 -3.52 10.25 10.19
N THR A 163 -2.91 11.41 10.42
CA THR A 163 -3.33 12.69 9.80
C THR A 163 -2.52 13.05 8.56
N GLN A 164 -1.26 12.61 8.48
CA GLN A 164 -0.43 12.68 7.27
C GLN A 164 -0.08 11.26 6.78
N TRP A 165 0.11 11.11 5.46
CA TRP A 165 0.54 9.86 4.82
C TRP A 165 -0.25 8.62 5.29
N ASN A 166 -1.57 8.78 5.39
CA ASN A 166 -2.52 7.71 5.71
C ASN A 166 -2.42 6.61 4.64
N GLY A 167 -2.23 5.36 5.06
CA GLY A 167 -1.92 4.23 4.19
C GLY A 167 -0.44 3.91 3.98
N TYR A 168 0.49 4.66 4.60
CA TYR A 168 1.94 4.50 4.41
C TYR A 168 2.67 4.19 5.73
N LEU A 169 3.91 3.71 5.63
CA LEU A 169 4.79 3.44 6.77
C LEU A 169 5.02 4.70 7.64
N SER A 170 5.11 5.87 7.03
CA SER A 170 5.18 7.17 7.74
C SER A 170 3.91 7.45 8.54
N GLY A 171 2.72 7.16 7.99
CA GLY A 171 1.46 7.23 8.71
C GLY A 171 1.36 6.21 9.85
N ALA A 172 1.93 5.00 9.70
CA ALA A 172 2.00 4.00 10.77
C ALA A 172 2.91 4.47 11.93
N VAL A 173 4.05 5.09 11.64
CA VAL A 173 4.92 5.70 12.67
C VAL A 173 4.22 6.87 13.34
N GLN A 174 3.64 7.79 12.57
CA GLN A 174 2.97 8.99 13.08
C GLN A 174 1.78 8.65 13.98
N SER A 175 0.95 7.67 13.59
CA SER A 175 -0.17 7.23 14.41
C SER A 175 0.25 6.43 15.63
N GLY A 176 1.33 5.64 15.55
CA GLY A 176 1.91 4.92 16.67
C GLY A 176 2.47 5.86 17.75
N MET A 177 3.26 6.84 17.35
CA MET A 177 3.80 7.87 18.27
C MET A 177 2.68 8.71 18.88
N ARG A 178 1.67 9.09 18.09
CA ARG A 178 0.48 9.82 18.57
C ARG A 178 -0.32 9.02 19.60
N ALA A 179 -0.55 7.73 19.37
CA ALA A 179 -1.25 6.88 20.33
C ALA A 179 -0.44 6.63 21.62
N ALA A 180 0.90 6.61 21.53
CA ALA A 180 1.77 6.54 22.72
C ALA A 180 1.71 7.84 23.54
N ASP A 181 1.71 9.00 22.89
CA ASP A 181 1.59 10.32 23.54
C ASP A 181 0.23 10.51 24.25
N GLU A 182 -0.87 10.06 23.64
CA GLU A 182 -2.19 10.04 24.30
C GLU A 182 -2.18 9.19 25.59
N VAL A 183 -1.46 8.06 25.60
CA VAL A 183 -1.29 7.20 26.78
C VAL A 183 -0.40 7.85 27.83
N LEU A 184 0.73 8.45 27.43
CA LEU A 184 1.63 9.15 28.35
C LEU A 184 0.95 10.35 28.99
N THR A 185 0.25 11.18 28.21
CA THR A 185 -0.55 12.31 28.70
C THR A 185 -1.60 11.87 29.73
N ARG A 186 -2.19 10.68 29.58
CA ARG A 186 -3.15 10.12 30.54
C ARG A 186 -2.49 9.58 31.82
N LEU A 187 -1.29 8.99 31.72
CA LEU A 187 -0.58 8.38 32.85
C LEU A 187 0.21 9.42 33.68
N THR A 188 0.74 10.45 33.03
CA THR A 188 1.54 11.52 33.67
C THR A 188 1.09 12.90 33.16
N PRO A 189 -0.09 13.41 33.56
CA PRO A 189 -0.64 14.68 33.04
C PRO A 189 0.20 15.93 33.32
N GLU A 190 1.12 15.84 34.29
CA GLU A 190 2.06 16.92 34.65
C GLU A 190 3.29 16.98 33.72
N ILE A 191 3.57 15.90 32.96
CA ILE A 191 4.66 15.87 31.97
C ILE A 191 4.09 16.26 30.62
N LYS A 192 4.28 17.52 30.23
CA LYS A 192 4.01 17.97 28.86
C LYS A 192 5.10 17.48 27.91
N LEU A 193 4.73 16.66 26.93
CA LEU A 193 5.59 16.26 25.81
C LEU A 193 5.55 17.30 24.68
N ASP A 194 5.67 18.59 25.05
CA ASP A 194 5.61 19.73 24.13
C ASP A 194 6.70 19.59 23.04
N GLY A 195 6.28 19.26 21.81
CA GLY A 195 7.13 19.25 20.60
C GLY A 195 7.32 17.90 19.91
N LEU A 196 7.22 16.76 20.62
CA LEU A 196 7.66 15.44 20.11
C LEU A 196 6.88 14.90 18.89
N LEU A 197 5.66 15.41 18.66
CA LEU A 197 4.86 15.15 17.45
C LEU A 197 4.81 16.33 16.48
N GLN A 198 5.21 17.52 16.93
CA GLN A 198 5.03 18.76 16.17
C GLN A 198 6.07 18.92 15.04
N GLU A 199 7.16 18.15 15.10
CA GLU A 199 8.12 17.97 14.00
C GLU A 199 7.67 16.91 12.97
N LEU A 200 6.73 16.02 13.33
CA LEU A 200 6.18 15.01 12.42
C LEU A 200 5.03 15.55 11.56
N ASP A 201 4.28 16.55 12.06
CA ASP A 201 3.40 17.36 11.23
C ASP A 201 4.22 18.34 10.36
N ASN A 202 4.90 17.76 9.36
CA ASN A 202 5.73 18.51 8.42
C ASN A 202 4.87 19.56 7.67
N LYS A 203 5.37 20.80 7.65
CA LYS A 203 4.67 21.97 7.11
C LYS A 203 4.69 21.96 5.59
N PHE A 204 3.66 21.37 4.99
CA PHE A 204 3.29 21.71 3.62
C PHE A 204 2.59 23.08 3.60
N PRO A 205 2.86 23.96 2.62
CA PRO A 205 2.14 25.22 2.49
C PRO A 205 0.67 24.97 2.12
N GLU A 206 -0.23 25.84 2.57
CA GLU A 206 -1.64 25.73 2.17
C GLU A 206 -1.79 25.84 0.64
N PRO A 207 -2.69 25.05 0.02
CA PRO A 207 -2.92 25.10 -1.41
C PRO A 207 -3.50 26.46 -1.80
N SER A 208 -2.72 27.25 -2.55
CA SER A 208 -3.11 28.58 -3.02
C SER A 208 -4.45 28.53 -3.77
N SER A 209 -5.37 29.43 -3.42
CA SER A 209 -6.80 29.37 -3.74
C SER A 209 -7.20 29.55 -5.22
N SER A 210 -6.24 29.52 -6.15
CA SER A 210 -6.44 29.55 -7.60
C SER A 210 -7.00 28.22 -8.12
N SER A 211 -8.26 27.94 -7.80
CA SER A 211 -8.95 26.72 -8.21
C SER A 211 -9.21 26.67 -9.72
N VAL A 212 -8.46 25.81 -10.42
CA VAL A 212 -8.89 25.32 -11.73
C VAL A 212 -9.98 24.29 -11.49
N ARG A 213 -11.13 24.41 -12.18
CA ARG A 213 -12.21 23.40 -12.19
C ARG A 213 -11.83 22.17 -13.02
N GLY A 214 -10.71 21.52 -12.65
CA GLY A 214 -10.41 20.16 -13.06
C GLY A 214 -11.15 19.15 -12.18
N ALA A 215 -11.39 17.95 -12.69
CA ALA A 215 -11.84 16.85 -11.85
C ALA A 215 -10.78 16.52 -10.79
N VAL A 216 -11.20 15.93 -9.66
CA VAL A 216 -10.27 15.28 -8.72
C VAL A 216 -9.78 13.98 -9.35
N VAL A 217 -8.91 14.13 -10.35
CA VAL A 217 -8.03 13.06 -10.78
C VAL A 217 -7.03 12.89 -9.64
N MET A 218 -7.18 11.83 -8.85
CA MET A 218 -6.06 11.33 -8.05
C MET A 218 -5.00 10.80 -9.04
N VAL A 219 -4.18 11.72 -9.55
CA VAL A 219 -2.92 11.38 -10.17
C VAL A 219 -2.09 10.77 -9.04
N ALA A 220 -1.88 9.45 -9.07
CA ALA A 220 -1.03 8.72 -8.14
C ALA A 220 0.47 9.00 -8.40
N GLY A 221 0.80 10.28 -8.62
CA GLY A 221 2.06 10.80 -9.14
C GLY A 221 3.08 11.11 -8.06
N SER A 222 3.33 10.16 -7.17
CA SER A 222 4.57 10.02 -6.40
C SER A 222 4.53 8.62 -5.79
N ALA A 223 5.16 7.66 -6.46
CA ALA A 223 6.57 7.38 -6.24
C ALA A 223 6.88 7.03 -4.77
N MET A 224 6.85 5.73 -4.49
CA MET A 224 8.05 5.07 -3.98
C MET A 224 8.75 5.69 -2.76
N LEU A 225 8.04 5.88 -1.65
CA LEU A 225 8.56 5.26 -0.43
C LEU A 225 8.41 3.74 -0.58
N ALA A 226 9.37 3.21 -1.33
CA ALA A 226 9.96 1.88 -1.26
C ALA A 226 9.17 0.85 -0.43
N GLY A 227 8.70 -0.23 -1.09
CA GLY A 227 8.09 -1.40 -0.44
C GLY A 227 9.11 -2.24 0.33
N LEU A 228 9.76 -1.61 1.31
CA LEU A 228 11.16 -1.81 1.72
C LEU A 228 11.38 -1.51 3.21
N CYS A 229 10.30 -1.52 4.00
CA CYS A 229 10.31 -2.31 5.24
C CYS A 229 9.89 -3.72 4.81
N MET A 230 10.76 -4.67 4.43
CA MET A 230 11.97 -5.17 5.13
C MET A 230 11.69 -5.74 6.53
N PHE A 231 10.49 -5.52 7.10
CA PHE A 231 10.24 -5.76 8.52
C PHE A 231 9.88 -7.20 8.90
N MET A 232 9.44 -8.02 7.94
CA MET A 232 9.19 -9.45 8.17
C MET A 232 9.72 -10.33 7.03
N TYR A 233 11.04 -10.32 6.87
CA TYR A 233 11.83 -11.58 6.70
C TYR A 233 11.59 -12.41 5.39
N TRP A 234 12.32 -13.46 5.02
CA TRP A 234 13.72 -13.91 5.26
C TRP A 234 14.17 -14.61 6.58
N TYR A 235 13.25 -15.03 7.45
CA TYR A 235 13.57 -15.57 8.81
C TYR A 235 13.12 -17.03 8.95
N LEU A 236 12.21 -17.49 8.09
CA LEU A 236 11.73 -18.88 8.03
C LEU A 236 12.33 -19.66 6.85
N ALA A 237 12.95 -18.97 5.89
CA ALA A 237 13.78 -19.49 4.80
C ALA A 237 14.62 -18.33 4.23
#